data_AF-A0A3P7NBZ9-F1
#
_entry.id   AF-A0A3P7NBZ9-F1
#
_cell.length_a   1.000
_cell.length_b   1.000
_cell.length_c   1.000
_cell.angle_alpha   90.00
_cell.angle_beta   90.00
_cell.angle_gamma   90.00
#
_symmetry.space_group_name_H-M   'P 1'
#
loop_
_entity.id
_entity.type
_entity.pdbx_description
1 polymer ?
#
loop_
_entity_poly.entity_id
_entity_poly.type
_entity_poly.pdbx_seq_one_letter_code
_entity_poly.pdbx_strand_id
1 'polypeptide(L)'
;MKNAFAEVQVASARFGVNSSYLAHADMLQIKMAQGAKPGEGGELPGYKVTAEIARMRHSVPGVGLISPPPHHDIYSIEDLAQLIYDLKAANPIAVVSVKLVSEVGVGVIAAGVAKAHAAHITVSGHDGGTGASSW
;
A
#
# COMPACT_ATOMS: atom_id res chain seq x y z
N MET A 1 -15.82 -4.75 -21.56
CA MET A 1 -16.07 -5.44 -20.28
C MET A 1 -14.76 -5.50 -19.52
N LYS A 2 -14.68 -4.97 -18.29
CA LYS A 2 -13.58 -5.29 -17.37
C LYS A 2 -13.84 -6.71 -16.86
N ASN A 3 -12.97 -7.67 -17.16
CA ASN A 3 -13.20 -9.10 -16.90
C ASN A 3 -12.73 -9.58 -15.51
N ALA A 4 -12.15 -8.71 -14.69
CA ALA A 4 -11.74 -9.04 -13.32
C ALA A 4 -11.70 -7.77 -12.45
N PHE A 5 -12.00 -7.92 -11.16
CA PHE A 5 -11.82 -6.88 -10.16
C PHE A 5 -10.32 -6.59 -9.97
N ALA A 6 -9.93 -5.33 -10.13
CA ALA A 6 -8.55 -4.89 -10.04
C ALA A 6 -8.29 -4.14 -8.72
N GLU A 7 -7.64 -4.80 -7.77
CA GLU A 7 -7.05 -4.15 -6.59
C GLU A 7 -5.61 -3.75 -6.90
N VAL A 8 -5.26 -2.50 -6.61
CA VAL A 8 -3.89 -1.99 -6.71
C VAL A 8 -3.45 -1.36 -5.39
N GLN A 9 -2.15 -1.36 -5.12
CA GLN A 9 -1.62 -0.91 -3.84
C GLN A 9 -0.90 0.43 -3.94
N VAL A 10 -1.11 1.26 -2.93
CA VAL A 10 -0.32 2.44 -2.64
C VAL A 10 0.45 2.15 -1.37
N ALA A 11 1.73 1.81 -1.52
CA ALA A 11 2.67 1.48 -0.42
C ALA A 11 3.75 2.56 -0.30
N SER A 12 4.46 2.61 0.83
CA SER A 12 5.37 3.69 1.24
C SER A 12 6.30 4.23 0.15
N ALA A 13 6.96 3.37 -0.63
CA ALA A 13 7.90 3.79 -1.68
C ALA A 13 7.25 4.27 -2.98
N ARG A 14 5.92 4.10 -3.15
CA ARG A 14 5.17 4.49 -4.36
C ARG A 14 5.70 3.88 -5.68
N PHE A 15 6.43 2.76 -5.61
CA PHE A 15 6.95 2.10 -6.82
C PHE A 15 5.84 1.81 -7.83
N GLY A 16 5.97 2.38 -9.03
CA GLY A 16 5.04 2.18 -10.14
C GLY A 16 3.67 2.88 -9.99
N VAL A 17 3.47 3.68 -8.94
CA VAL A 17 2.23 4.44 -8.76
C VAL A 17 2.25 5.64 -9.71
N ASN A 18 1.32 5.66 -10.66
CA ASN A 18 1.10 6.76 -11.59
C ASN A 18 -0.40 6.95 -11.86
N SER A 19 -0.77 8.00 -12.58
CA SER A 19 -2.18 8.33 -12.87
C SER A 19 -2.92 7.19 -13.56
N SER A 20 -2.31 6.53 -14.55
CA SER A 20 -2.91 5.39 -15.25
C SER A 20 -3.10 4.19 -14.32
N TYR A 21 -2.10 3.88 -13.48
CA TYR A 21 -2.18 2.81 -12.49
C TYR A 21 -3.37 3.00 -11.53
N LEU A 22 -3.57 4.23 -11.05
CA LEU A 22 -4.68 4.55 -10.15
C LEU A 22 -6.04 4.56 -10.87
N ALA A 23 -6.12 5.14 -12.07
CA ALA A 23 -7.39 5.32 -12.80
C ALA A 23 -8.02 4.00 -13.29
N HIS A 24 -7.23 2.93 -13.46
CA HIS A 24 -7.73 1.66 -13.98
C HIS A 24 -8.18 0.66 -12.91
N ALA A 25 -7.95 0.96 -11.63
CA ALA A 25 -8.32 0.09 -10.52
C ALA A 25 -9.79 0.21 -10.12
N ASP A 26 -10.32 -0.87 -9.53
CA ASP A 26 -11.63 -0.89 -8.87
C ASP A 26 -11.46 -0.68 -7.35
N MET A 27 -10.28 -0.99 -6.80
CA MET A 27 -9.90 -0.67 -5.41
C MET A 27 -8.45 -0.16 -5.32
N LEU A 28 -8.28 0.91 -4.55
CA LEU A 28 -7.00 1.49 -4.19
C LEU A 28 -6.72 1.15 -2.72
N GLN A 29 -5.75 0.27 -2.45
CA GLN A 29 -5.41 -0.16 -1.10
C GLN A 29 -4.17 0.57 -0.58
N ILE A 30 -4.35 1.44 0.43
CA ILE A 30 -3.26 2.04 1.20
C ILE A 30 -2.69 0.95 2.12
N LYS A 31 -1.42 0.61 1.92
CA LYS A 31 -0.74 -0.45 2.67
C LYS A 31 0.05 0.14 3.85
N MET A 32 -0.59 0.29 5.00
CA MET A 32 0.09 0.80 6.20
C MET A 32 1.13 -0.20 6.75
N ALA A 33 0.79 -1.49 6.75
CA ALA A 33 1.67 -2.53 7.25
C ALA A 33 1.35 -3.91 6.64
N GLN A 34 2.21 -4.90 6.91
CA GLN A 34 1.97 -6.31 6.59
C GLN A 34 2.28 -7.20 7.79
N GLY A 35 1.52 -8.29 7.95
CA GLY A 35 1.63 -9.18 9.11
C GLY A 35 3.00 -9.84 9.28
N ALA A 36 3.67 -10.18 8.17
CA ALA A 36 4.97 -10.85 8.19
C ALA A 36 6.10 -10.00 8.79
N LYS A 37 6.00 -8.67 8.68
CA LYS A 37 6.98 -7.72 9.20
C LYS A 37 6.30 -6.38 9.51
N PRO A 38 5.55 -6.32 10.63
CA PRO A 38 4.90 -5.09 11.06
C PRO A 38 5.97 -4.06 11.40
N GLY A 39 5.81 -2.83 10.92
CA GLY A 39 6.77 -1.74 11.17
C GLY A 39 7.97 -1.68 10.22
N GLU A 40 8.05 -2.54 9.20
CA GLU A 40 9.07 -2.47 8.15
C GLU A 40 8.46 -2.25 6.76
N GLY A 41 9.29 -1.76 5.83
CA GLY A 41 8.95 -1.62 4.43
C GLY A 41 9.06 -2.93 3.63
N GLY A 42 8.49 -2.93 2.42
CA GLY A 42 8.67 -4.01 1.46
C GLY A 42 10.11 -4.12 0.98
N GLU A 43 10.56 -5.35 0.71
CA GLU A 43 11.91 -5.62 0.22
C GLU A 43 11.86 -6.42 -1.08
N LEU A 44 12.73 -6.07 -2.03
CA LEU A 44 13.01 -6.87 -3.22
C LEU A 44 14.54 -6.90 -3.44
N PRO A 45 15.19 -8.07 -3.25
CA PRO A 45 16.62 -8.21 -3.48
C PRO A 45 17.03 -7.84 -4.90
N GLY A 46 18.20 -7.19 -5.06
CA GLY A 46 18.65 -6.63 -6.33
C GLY A 46 18.73 -7.64 -7.48
N TYR A 47 19.14 -8.88 -7.21
CA TYR A 47 19.18 -9.94 -8.21
C TYR A 47 17.80 -10.35 -8.76
N LYS A 48 16.71 -9.99 -8.06
CA LYS A 48 15.32 -10.14 -8.54
C LYS A 48 14.82 -8.91 -9.29
N VAL A 49 15.58 -7.80 -9.30
CA VAL A 49 15.21 -6.54 -9.97
C VAL A 49 15.71 -6.60 -11.41
N THR A 50 14.97 -7.31 -12.25
CA THR A 50 15.22 -7.40 -13.70
C THR A 50 15.04 -6.04 -14.37
N ALA A 51 15.49 -5.89 -15.62
CA ALA A 51 15.28 -4.68 -16.41
C ALA A 51 13.79 -4.31 -16.55
N GLU A 52 12.93 -5.32 -16.67
CA GLU A 52 11.48 -5.12 -16.74
C GLU A 52 10.91 -4.61 -15.41
N ILE A 53 11.29 -5.22 -14.28
CA ILE A 53 10.86 -4.78 -12.95
C ILE A 53 11.36 -3.37 -12.66
N ALA A 54 12.62 -3.08 -12.98
CA ALA A 54 13.22 -1.76 -12.82
C ALA A 54 12.45 -0.70 -13.62
N ARG A 55 12.12 -0.98 -14.88
CA ARG A 55 11.30 -0.10 -15.72
C ARG A 55 9.92 0.14 -15.12
N MET A 56 9.23 -0.90 -14.63
CA MET A 56 7.91 -0.77 -14.01
C MET A 56 7.93 0.03 -12.71
N ARG A 57 9.05 -0.01 -11.96
CA ARG A 57 9.20 0.66 -10.68
C ARG A 57 9.95 2.00 -10.76
N HIS A 58 10.34 2.42 -11.96
CA HIS A 58 11.20 3.58 -12.19
C HIS A 58 12.49 3.52 -11.35
N SER A 59 13.09 2.34 -11.27
CA SER A 59 14.31 2.07 -10.50
C SER A 59 15.46 1.60 -11.39
N VAL A 60 16.61 1.28 -10.77
CA VAL A 60 17.81 0.81 -11.48
C VAL A 60 17.83 -0.73 -11.51
N PRO A 61 18.07 -1.38 -12.67
CA PRO A 61 18.23 -2.84 -12.74
C PRO A 61 19.35 -3.35 -11.83
N GLY A 62 19.13 -4.48 -11.16
CA GLY A 62 20.12 -5.10 -10.28
C GLY A 62 20.28 -4.45 -8.90
N VAL A 63 19.68 -3.28 -8.66
CA VAL A 63 19.75 -2.57 -7.37
C VAL A 63 18.59 -3.02 -6.47
N GLY A 64 18.90 -3.38 -5.23
CA GLY A 64 17.88 -3.78 -4.25
C GLY A 64 16.89 -2.67 -3.95
N LEU A 65 15.62 -3.01 -3.79
CA LEU A 65 14.55 -2.07 -3.47
C LEU A 65 14.07 -2.32 -2.05
N ILE A 66 14.50 -1.46 -1.14
CA ILE A 66 14.03 -1.42 0.24
C ILE A 66 13.11 -0.21 0.35
N SER A 67 11.85 -0.45 0.69
CA SER A 67 10.88 0.63 0.87
C SER A 67 11.08 1.28 2.24
N PRO A 68 10.87 2.59 2.38
CA PRO A 68 10.80 3.21 3.70
C PRO A 68 9.74 2.51 4.56
N PRO A 69 9.96 2.37 5.89
CA PRO A 69 8.92 1.82 6.75
C PRO A 69 7.63 2.67 6.76
N PRO A 70 7.67 4.01 6.98
CA PRO A 70 6.47 4.81 6.93
C PRO A 70 6.13 5.27 5.51
N HIS A 71 4.86 5.58 5.30
CA HIS A 71 4.45 6.47 4.23
C HIS A 71 4.91 7.89 4.58
N HIS A 72 5.72 8.52 3.72
CA HIS A 72 6.27 9.85 4.01
C HIS A 72 5.26 11.01 3.92
N ASP A 73 4.05 10.70 3.48
CA ASP A 73 2.87 11.56 3.41
C ASP A 73 1.80 11.16 4.44
N ILE A 74 2.12 10.31 5.43
CA ILE A 74 1.22 9.90 6.50
C ILE A 74 1.96 9.89 7.84
N TYR A 75 1.84 10.95 8.62
CA TYR A 75 2.40 11.03 9.98
C TYR A 75 1.34 11.16 11.07
N SER A 76 0.08 11.22 10.68
CA SER A 76 -1.09 11.38 11.55
C SER A 76 -2.34 10.79 10.89
N ILE A 77 -3.47 10.79 11.60
CA ILE A 77 -4.74 10.28 11.06
C ILE A 77 -5.33 11.24 10.02
N GLU A 78 -5.10 12.54 10.18
CA GLU A 78 -5.47 13.59 9.24
C GLU A 78 -4.66 13.52 7.95
N ASP A 79 -3.38 13.15 8.02
CA ASP A 79 -2.58 12.90 6.80
C ASP A 79 -3.10 11.68 6.03
N LEU A 80 -3.51 10.61 6.74
CA LEU A 80 -4.17 9.48 6.10
C LEU A 80 -5.49 9.89 5.45
N ALA A 81 -6.27 10.75 6.11
CA ALA A 81 -7.49 11.30 5.53
C ALA A 81 -7.20 12.11 4.26
N GLN A 82 -6.10 12.87 4.23
CA GLN A 82 -5.65 13.59 3.04
C GLN A 82 -5.31 12.64 1.90
N LEU A 83 -4.54 11.57 2.16
CA LEU A 83 -4.23 10.58 1.12
C LEU A 83 -5.50 9.87 0.61
N ILE A 84 -6.45 9.54 1.51
CA ILE A 84 -7.74 8.97 1.10
C ILE A 84 -8.50 9.95 0.19
N TYR A 85 -8.51 11.24 0.52
CA TYR A 85 -9.10 12.27 -0.30
C TYR A 85 -8.44 12.34 -1.69
N ASP A 86 -7.11 12.37 -1.73
CA ASP A 86 -6.34 12.45 -2.98
C ASP A 86 -6.60 11.24 -3.89
N LEU A 87 -6.67 10.03 -3.32
CA LEU A 87 -6.95 8.82 -4.07
C LEU A 87 -8.38 8.79 -4.63
N LYS A 88 -9.37 9.30 -3.88
CA LYS A 88 -10.74 9.48 -4.39
C LYS A 88 -10.81 10.54 -5.48
N ALA A 89 -10.02 11.61 -5.38
CA ALA A 89 -9.93 12.62 -6.42
C ALA A 89 -9.28 12.05 -7.69
N ALA A 90 -8.24 11.22 -7.54
CA ALA A 90 -7.55 10.57 -8.65
C ALA A 90 -8.41 9.50 -9.36
N ASN A 91 -9.24 8.77 -8.60
CA ASN A 91 -10.18 7.80 -9.12
C ASN A 91 -11.49 7.79 -8.31
N PRO A 92 -12.51 8.56 -8.74
CA PRO A 92 -13.77 8.70 -8.01
C PRO A 92 -14.62 7.43 -7.94
N ILE A 93 -14.37 6.45 -8.80
CA ILE A 93 -15.14 5.20 -8.86
C ILE A 93 -14.50 4.06 -8.06
N ALA A 94 -13.23 4.19 -7.65
CA ALA A 94 -12.54 3.16 -6.90
C ALA A 94 -12.86 3.19 -5.40
N VAL A 95 -12.93 2.01 -4.81
CA VAL A 95 -13.01 1.85 -3.35
C VAL A 95 -11.64 2.14 -2.75
N VAL A 96 -11.55 3.05 -1.78
CA VAL A 96 -10.30 3.24 -1.01
C VAL A 96 -10.31 2.33 0.20
N SER A 97 -9.35 1.40 0.25
CA SER A 97 -9.13 0.45 1.33
C SER A 97 -7.89 0.81 2.12
N VAL A 98 -7.92 0.62 3.44
CA VAL A 98 -6.73 0.74 4.29
C VAL A 98 -6.39 -0.62 4.89
N LYS A 99 -5.16 -1.08 4.66
CA LYS A 99 -4.67 -2.36 5.19
C LYS A 99 -3.86 -2.12 6.46
N LEU A 100 -4.38 -2.66 7.56
CA LEU A 100 -3.77 -2.67 8.89
C LEU A 100 -3.30 -4.09 9.25
N VAL A 101 -2.53 -4.19 10.33
CA VAL A 101 -2.14 -5.45 10.96
C VAL A 101 -2.84 -5.57 12.31
N SER A 102 -3.24 -6.78 12.66
CA SER A 102 -3.90 -7.10 13.93
C SER A 102 -2.91 -6.95 15.09
N GLU A 103 -3.21 -6.02 15.99
CA GLU A 103 -2.50 -5.81 17.24
C GLU A 103 -3.50 -5.25 18.28
N VAL A 104 -3.17 -5.36 19.57
CA VAL A 104 -3.91 -4.67 20.63
C VAL A 104 -4.01 -3.18 20.29
N GLY A 105 -5.24 -2.65 20.25
CA GLY A 105 -5.49 -1.25 19.90
C GLY A 105 -5.87 -1.00 18.44
N VAL A 106 -5.80 -2.00 17.54
CA VAL A 106 -6.18 -1.84 16.12
C VAL A 106 -7.63 -1.33 15.94
N GLY A 107 -8.54 -1.63 16.87
CA GLY A 107 -9.91 -1.14 16.85
C GLY A 107 -10.03 0.39 16.98
N VAL A 108 -9.16 1.02 17.79
CA VAL A 108 -9.13 2.48 17.95
C VAL A 108 -8.62 3.13 16.65
N ILE A 109 -7.58 2.55 16.06
CA ILE A 109 -7.04 2.98 14.76
C ILE A 109 -8.09 2.81 13.66
N ALA A 110 -8.78 1.67 13.61
CA ALA A 110 -9.83 1.40 12.64
C ALA A 110 -11.00 2.41 12.73
N ALA A 111 -11.36 2.85 13.94
CA ALA A 111 -12.35 3.91 14.11
C ALA A 111 -11.88 5.25 13.50
N GLY A 112 -10.60 5.61 13.70
CA GLY A 112 -9.99 6.77 13.04
C GLY A 112 -10.00 6.65 11.52
N VAL A 113 -9.61 5.48 10.99
CA VAL A 113 -9.59 5.17 9.56
C VAL A 113 -10.98 5.28 8.92
N ALA A 114 -12.02 4.80 9.61
CA ALA A 114 -13.41 4.95 9.18
C ALA A 114 -13.83 6.44 9.13
N LYS A 115 -13.45 7.23 10.14
CA LYS A 115 -13.68 8.68 10.17
C LYS A 115 -12.89 9.44 9.10
N ALA A 116 -11.74 8.91 8.68
CA ALA A 116 -10.94 9.39 7.55
C ALA A 116 -11.55 9.03 6.18
N HIS A 117 -12.76 8.45 6.16
CA HIS A 117 -13.53 8.09 4.97
C HIS A 117 -12.97 6.92 4.14
N ALA A 118 -12.18 6.02 4.73
CA ALA A 118 -11.90 4.74 4.08
C ALA A 118 -13.20 3.94 3.93
N ALA A 119 -13.44 3.37 2.74
CA ALA A 119 -14.64 2.59 2.46
C ALA A 119 -14.48 1.11 2.85
N HIS A 120 -13.24 0.66 3.00
CA HIS A 120 -12.90 -0.70 3.40
C HIS A 120 -11.68 -0.70 4.32
N ILE A 121 -11.69 -1.57 5.33
CA ILE A 121 -10.56 -1.75 6.25
C ILE A 121 -10.21 -3.24 6.24
N THR A 122 -8.98 -3.56 5.82
CA THR A 122 -8.46 -4.93 5.88
C THR A 122 -7.60 -5.07 7.13
N VAL A 123 -7.90 -6.04 7.98
CA VAL A 123 -7.06 -6.38 9.15
C VAL A 123 -6.33 -7.69 8.86
N SER A 124 -5.01 -7.63 8.76
CA SER A 124 -4.17 -8.80 8.51
C SER A 124 -3.67 -9.41 9.81
N GLY A 125 -3.78 -10.73 9.97
CA GLY A 125 -3.14 -11.45 11.08
C GLY A 125 -1.60 -11.48 10.97
N HIS A 126 -0.93 -12.07 11.97
CA HIS A 126 0.53 -12.17 11.99
C HIS A 126 1.07 -13.22 10.99
N ASP A 127 0.31 -14.27 10.68
CA ASP A 127 0.72 -15.39 9.83
C ASP A 127 0.71 -15.09 8.31
N GLY A 128 0.78 -13.82 7.93
CA GLY A 128 0.88 -13.45 6.52
C GLY A 128 2.22 -13.87 5.93
N GLY A 129 2.23 -14.54 4.78
CA GLY A 129 3.47 -14.86 4.06
C GLY A 129 4.17 -13.62 3.48
N THR A 130 5.45 -13.74 3.16
CA THR A 130 6.25 -12.69 2.51
C THR A 130 7.28 -13.29 1.57
N GLY A 131 7.54 -12.60 0.44
CA GLY A 131 8.55 -13.03 -0.53
C GLY A 131 9.99 -12.65 -0.16
N ALA A 132 10.16 -11.75 0.82
CA ALA A 132 11.42 -11.36 1.43
C ALA A 132 11.16 -10.67 2.78
N SER A 133 11.81 -11.16 3.83
CA SER A 133 11.78 -10.65 5.20
C SER A 133 13.15 -10.85 5.83
N SER A 134 13.50 -9.98 6.78
CA SER A 134 14.73 -10.03 7.55
C SER A 134 14.81 -11.25 8.48
N TRP A 135 13.71 -11.99 8.64
CA TRP A 135 13.58 -13.22 9.42
C TRP A 135 12.53 -14.15 8.80
#